data_AF-A0A916R779-F1
#
_entry.id   AF-A0A916R779-F1
#
_cell.length_a   1.000
_cell.length_b   1.000
_cell.length_c   1.000
_cell.angle_alpha   90.00
_cell.angle_beta   90.00
_cell.angle_gamma   90.00
#
_symmetry.space_group_name_H-M   'P 1'
#
loop_
_entity.id
_entity.type
_entity.pdbx_description
1 polymer ?
#
loop_
_entity_poly.entity_id
_entity_poly.type
_entity_poly.pdbx_seq_one_letter_code
_entity_poly.pdbx_strand_id
1 'polypeptide(L)'
;MVTAIRIEKGQKDAPNLKQLMESNSIVKVFHFARFDVAMLQYHLDIKTSPIFCTKIASKLARTYTGKHGLKDLVMELEKVELDKSAQSSDWGNSVNLTEEQLNYAANDVRYLLSVKKKLTEMLKREERWELAQQCFEFLPVFVDLDLLQYKDVFEH
;
A
#
# COMPACT_ATOMS: atom_id res chain seq x y z
N MET A 1 -3.62 6.38 -16.79
CA MET A 1 -4.97 6.75 -16.30
C MET A 1 -5.06 6.30 -14.85
N VAL A 2 -5.50 7.17 -13.94
CA VAL A 2 -5.80 6.80 -12.55
C VAL A 2 -7.31 6.92 -12.37
N THR A 3 -7.89 5.99 -11.63
CA THR A 3 -9.33 5.98 -11.35
C THR A 3 -9.54 6.01 -9.86
N ALA A 4 -10.36 6.95 -9.38
CA ALA A 4 -10.82 6.98 -8.01
C ALA A 4 -12.12 6.17 -7.90
N ILE A 5 -12.20 5.32 -6.87
CA ILE A 5 -13.40 4.54 -6.55
C ILE A 5 -13.92 5.06 -5.22
N ARG A 6 -15.20 5.46 -5.18
CA ARG A 6 -15.87 5.86 -3.95
C ARG A 6 -16.46 4.64 -3.27
N ILE A 7 -16.22 4.52 -1.96
CA ILE A 7 -16.91 3.57 -1.07
C ILE A 7 -17.77 4.42 -0.14
N GLU A 8 -19.07 4.14 -0.12
CA GLU A 8 -20.02 4.91 0.69
C GLU A 8 -19.85 4.62 2.18
N LYS A 9 -20.19 5.59 3.04
CA LYS A 9 -20.12 5.41 4.49
C LYS A 9 -21.05 4.28 4.91
N GLY A 10 -20.48 3.25 5.54
CA GLY A 10 -21.23 2.07 5.99
C GLY A 10 -21.47 1.02 4.90
N GLN A 11 -20.97 1.22 3.68
CA GLN A 11 -20.95 0.19 2.65
C GLN A 11 -20.16 -1.02 3.15
N LYS A 12 -20.79 -2.20 3.04
CA LYS A 12 -20.24 -3.48 3.51
C LYS A 12 -19.87 -4.46 2.41
N ASP A 13 -20.26 -4.16 1.18
CA ASP A 13 -19.98 -5.00 0.03
C ASP A 13 -19.53 -4.16 -1.17
N ALA A 14 -18.61 -4.72 -1.96
CA ALA A 14 -18.06 -4.13 -3.16
C ALA A 14 -17.58 -5.24 -4.11
N PRO A 15 -18.49 -5.98 -4.77
CA PRO A 15 -18.18 -7.27 -5.40
C PRO A 15 -17.09 -7.18 -6.48
N ASN A 16 -17.12 -6.13 -7.30
CA ASN A 16 -16.09 -5.93 -8.34
C ASN A 16 -14.72 -5.61 -7.73
N LEU A 17 -14.70 -4.83 -6.64
CA LEU A 17 -13.46 -4.53 -5.92
C LEU A 17 -12.95 -5.80 -5.23
N LYS A 18 -13.82 -6.56 -4.56
CA LYS A 18 -13.47 -7.84 -3.92
C LYS A 18 -12.86 -8.80 -4.94
N GLN A 19 -13.51 -8.99 -6.09
CA GLN A 19 -12.98 -9.83 -7.17
C GLN A 19 -11.56 -9.41 -7.60
N LEU A 20 -11.31 -8.11 -7.78
CA LEU A 20 -10.00 -7.60 -8.17
C LEU A 20 -8.95 -7.82 -7.06
N MET A 21 -9.31 -7.48 -5.81
CA MET A 21 -8.41 -7.51 -4.67
C MET A 21 -8.07 -8.93 -4.20
N GLU A 22 -8.97 -9.89 -4.41
CA GLU A 22 -8.77 -11.31 -4.09
C GLU A 22 -8.24 -12.13 -5.29
N SER A 23 -8.11 -11.52 -6.47
CA SER A 23 -7.59 -12.22 -7.64
C SER A 23 -6.12 -12.61 -7.50
N ASN A 24 -5.85 -13.92 -7.52
CA ASN A 24 -4.50 -14.48 -7.43
C ASN A 24 -3.62 -14.19 -8.66
N SER A 25 -4.20 -13.82 -9.80
CA SER A 25 -3.46 -13.49 -11.02
C SER A 25 -2.99 -12.03 -11.09
N ILE A 26 -3.42 -11.19 -10.13
CA ILE A 26 -3.16 -9.75 -10.12
C ILE A 26 -2.45 -9.38 -8.83
N VAL A 27 -1.21 -8.88 -8.92
CA VAL A 27 -0.48 -8.36 -7.76
C VAL A 27 -0.94 -6.95 -7.41
N LYS A 28 -1.39 -6.74 -6.17
CA LYS A 28 -1.79 -5.43 -5.65
C LYS A 28 -0.58 -4.73 -5.05
N VAL A 29 -0.25 -3.56 -5.57
CA VAL A 29 0.93 -2.80 -5.14
C VAL A 29 0.50 -1.65 -4.24
N PHE A 30 1.08 -1.60 -3.05
CA PHE A 30 0.80 -0.57 -2.06
C PHE A 30 2.09 0.07 -1.54
N HIS A 31 1.96 1.22 -0.89
CA HIS A 31 2.97 1.74 0.01
C HIS A 31 2.45 1.68 1.45
N PHE A 32 3.04 0.80 2.27
CA PHE A 32 2.56 0.50 3.63
C PHE A 32 1.19 -0.21 3.68
N ALA A 33 1.04 -1.29 2.91
CA ALA A 33 -0.21 -2.06 2.77
C ALA A 33 -0.90 -2.49 4.09
N ARG A 34 -0.18 -2.62 5.22
CA ARG A 34 -0.73 -3.07 6.50
C ARG A 34 -2.04 -2.33 6.85
N PHE A 35 -2.04 -1.01 6.70
CA PHE A 35 -3.21 -0.19 7.02
C PHE A 35 -4.34 -0.37 5.99
N ASP A 36 -4.03 -0.22 4.71
CA ASP A 36 -5.04 -0.27 3.64
C ASP A 36 -5.73 -1.64 3.58
N VAL A 37 -4.96 -2.72 3.72
CA VAL A 37 -5.47 -4.09 3.71
C VAL A 37 -6.35 -4.34 4.94
N ALA A 38 -5.97 -3.85 6.12
CA ALA A 38 -6.81 -3.92 7.31
C ALA A 38 -8.15 -3.19 7.12
N MET A 39 -8.15 -2.01 6.50
CA MET A 39 -9.37 -1.25 6.22
C MET A 39 -10.29 -1.97 5.23
N LEU A 40 -9.73 -2.53 4.15
CA LEU A 40 -10.48 -3.33 3.18
C LEU A 40 -11.11 -4.56 3.83
N GLN A 41 -10.36 -5.26 4.68
CA GLN A 41 -10.84 -6.46 5.36
C GLN A 41 -11.92 -6.11 6.39
N TYR A 42 -11.69 -5.10 7.25
CA TYR A 42 -12.62 -4.73 8.31
C TYR A 42 -13.94 -4.18 7.78
N HIS A 43 -13.90 -3.33 6.74
CA HIS A 43 -15.09 -2.67 6.23
C HIS A 43 -15.85 -3.50 5.19
N LEU A 44 -15.15 -4.27 4.35
CA LEU A 44 -15.70 -4.91 3.16
C LEU A 44 -15.49 -6.42 3.10
N ASP A 45 -14.88 -7.05 4.12
CA ASP A 45 -14.52 -8.47 4.11
C ASP A 45 -13.72 -8.87 2.86
N ILE A 46 -12.76 -8.03 2.46
CA ILE A 46 -11.90 -8.28 1.29
C ILE A 46 -10.54 -8.82 1.76
N LYS A 47 -10.22 -10.06 1.38
CA LYS A 47 -8.94 -10.70 1.69
C LYS A 47 -7.91 -10.45 0.60
N THR A 48 -7.28 -9.28 0.65
CA THR A 48 -6.38 -8.82 -0.41
C THR A 48 -5.16 -9.75 -0.57
N SER A 49 -4.99 -10.36 -1.75
CA SER A 49 -3.83 -11.20 -2.08
C SER A 49 -3.74 -11.44 -3.59
N PRO A 50 -2.53 -11.50 -4.22
CA PRO A 50 -1.21 -11.28 -3.64
C PRO A 50 -0.83 -9.80 -3.55
N ILE A 51 0.05 -9.46 -2.60
CA ILE A 51 0.46 -8.08 -2.30
C ILE A 51 1.94 -7.86 -2.66
N PHE A 52 2.27 -6.64 -3.08
CA PHE A 52 3.63 -6.10 -3.03
C PHE A 52 3.62 -4.81 -2.22
N CYS A 53 4.35 -4.78 -1.11
CA CYS A 53 4.45 -3.59 -0.26
C CYS A 53 5.77 -2.86 -0.50
N THR A 54 5.71 -1.70 -1.16
CA THR A 54 6.92 -0.91 -1.49
C THR A 54 7.65 -0.39 -0.25
N LYS A 55 6.97 -0.20 0.89
CA LYS A 55 7.62 0.20 2.15
C LYS A 55 8.45 -0.94 2.76
N ILE A 56 7.95 -2.18 2.73
CA ILE A 56 8.72 -3.37 3.14
C ILE A 56 9.91 -3.54 2.21
N ALA A 57 9.67 -3.54 0.89
CA ALA A 57 10.73 -3.65 -0.11
C ALA A 57 11.81 -2.56 0.05
N SER A 58 11.39 -1.32 0.29
CA SER A 58 12.29 -0.19 0.54
C SER A 58 13.12 -0.38 1.80
N LYS A 59 12.54 -0.85 2.90
CA LYS A 59 13.30 -1.15 4.14
C LYS A 59 14.35 -2.25 3.93
N LEU A 60 14.04 -3.26 3.15
CA LEU A 60 14.94 -4.38 2.87
C LEU A 60 16.02 -4.03 1.84
N ALA A 61 15.72 -3.17 0.86
CA ALA A 61 16.64 -2.81 -0.23
C ALA A 61 17.48 -1.55 0.03
N ARG A 62 16.93 -0.53 0.69
CA ARG A 62 17.54 0.80 0.86
C ARG A 62 18.10 0.96 2.28
N THR A 63 18.98 0.05 2.71
CA THR A 63 19.51 0.01 4.09
C THR A 63 20.45 1.16 4.45
N TYR A 64 20.81 2.01 3.48
CA TYR A 64 21.62 3.22 3.68
C TYR A 64 20.82 4.44 4.15
N THR A 65 19.50 4.32 4.37
CA THR A 65 18.65 5.44 4.78
C THR A 65 17.52 4.96 5.68
N GLY A 66 17.09 5.80 6.62
CA GLY A 66 15.87 5.59 7.41
C GLY A 66 14.59 6.12 6.74
N LYS A 67 14.72 6.78 5.57
CA LYS A 67 13.60 7.45 4.88
C LYS A 67 12.89 6.51 3.92
N HIS A 68 11.82 5.87 4.41
CA HIS A 68 11.01 4.92 3.63
C HIS A 68 9.56 5.37 3.41
N GLY A 69 9.24 6.65 3.62
CA GLY A 69 7.95 7.20 3.22
C GLY A 69 7.84 7.33 1.69
N LEU A 70 6.61 7.35 1.17
CA LEU A 70 6.37 7.35 -0.27
C LEU A 70 7.03 8.53 -0.99
N LYS A 71 6.92 9.75 -0.43
CA LYS A 71 7.58 10.95 -0.99
C LYS A 71 9.09 10.77 -1.14
N ASP A 72 9.77 10.33 -0.08
CA ASP A 72 11.24 10.15 -0.13
C ASP A 72 11.62 9.04 -1.12
N LEU A 73 10.83 7.97 -1.17
CA LEU A 73 11.04 6.84 -2.06
C LEU A 73 10.88 7.25 -3.53
N VAL A 74 9.80 7.95 -3.87
CA VAL A 74 9.54 8.44 -5.24
C VAL A 74 10.54 9.52 -5.64
N MET A 75 10.90 10.43 -4.73
CA MET A 75 11.93 11.42 -5.01
C MET A 75 13.27 10.78 -5.33
N GLU A 76 13.69 9.76 -4.57
CA GLU A 76 14.97 9.10 -4.81
C GLU A 76 14.97 8.28 -6.10
N LEU A 77 13.96 7.44 -6.29
CA LEU A 77 13.93 6.45 -7.37
C LEU A 77 13.39 7.00 -8.69
N GLU A 78 12.40 7.89 -8.65
CA GLU A 78 11.78 8.47 -9.84
C GLU A 78 12.25 9.91 -10.13
N LYS A 79 12.96 10.56 -9.19
CA LYS A 79 13.33 11.99 -9.31
C LYS A 79 12.13 12.92 -9.43
N VAL A 80 11.00 12.52 -8.83
CA VAL A 80 9.76 13.30 -8.81
C VAL A 80 9.45 13.72 -7.37
N GLU A 81 9.18 14.99 -7.17
CA GLU A 81 8.66 15.49 -5.90
C GLU A 81 7.13 15.28 -5.83
N LEU A 82 6.68 14.59 -4.79
CA LEU A 82 5.26 14.46 -4.49
C LEU A 82 4.79 15.62 -3.60
N ASP A 83 3.66 16.21 -3.98
CA ASP A 83 2.93 17.15 -3.13
C ASP A 83 2.25 16.41 -1.97
N LYS A 84 2.29 17.01 -0.78
CA LYS A 84 1.69 16.50 0.46
C LYS A 84 0.58 17.40 1.02
N SER A 85 0.29 18.51 0.35
CA SER A 85 -0.67 19.54 0.80
C SER A 85 -2.01 18.96 1.27
N ALA A 86 -2.57 17.99 0.55
CA ALA A 86 -3.86 17.39 0.85
C ALA A 86 -3.82 16.16 1.78
N GLN A 87 -2.66 15.73 2.28
CA GLN A 87 -2.55 14.52 3.13
C GLN A 87 -3.43 14.63 4.40
N SER A 88 -3.44 15.80 5.03
CA SER A 88 -4.20 16.07 6.27
C SER A 88 -5.50 16.87 6.02
N SER A 89 -6.06 16.79 4.81
CA SER A 89 -7.34 17.45 4.47
C SER A 89 -8.55 16.63 4.95
N ASP A 90 -9.76 17.22 4.87
CA ASP A 90 -10.99 16.51 5.22
C ASP A 90 -11.39 15.49 4.13
N TRP A 91 -10.93 14.25 4.29
CA TRP A 91 -11.32 13.10 3.47
C TRP A 91 -12.70 12.54 3.82
N GLY A 92 -13.32 13.00 4.90
CA GLY A 92 -14.64 12.56 5.36
C GLY A 92 -15.78 13.14 4.52
N ASN A 93 -15.60 14.31 3.91
CA ASN A 93 -16.52 14.89 2.92
C ASN A 93 -16.32 14.27 1.53
N SER A 94 -16.46 12.95 1.44
CA SER A 94 -16.20 12.17 0.21
C SER A 94 -17.08 12.55 -0.98
N VAL A 95 -18.21 13.23 -0.73
CA VAL A 95 -19.14 13.75 -1.74
C VAL A 95 -18.51 14.90 -2.53
N ASN A 96 -17.68 15.74 -1.89
CA ASN A 96 -17.12 16.97 -2.45
C ASN A 96 -15.59 16.98 -2.37
N LEU A 97 -14.94 15.92 -2.86
CA LEU A 97 -13.48 15.90 -2.93
C LEU A 97 -12.97 17.01 -3.86
N THR A 98 -12.00 17.78 -3.39
CA THR A 98 -11.38 18.85 -4.17
C THR A 98 -10.47 18.28 -5.25
N GLU A 99 -10.15 19.09 -6.27
CA GLU A 99 -9.17 18.71 -7.29
C GLU A 99 -7.79 18.41 -6.67
N GLU A 100 -7.39 19.17 -5.66
CA GLU A 100 -6.15 18.94 -4.90
C GLU A 100 -6.14 17.56 -4.21
N GLN A 101 -7.26 17.16 -3.58
CA GLN A 101 -7.41 15.84 -2.97
C GLN A 101 -7.32 14.73 -4.03
N LEU A 102 -8.03 14.88 -5.14
CA LEU A 102 -7.99 13.90 -6.24
C LEU A 102 -6.59 13.77 -6.84
N ASN A 103 -5.89 14.89 -7.02
CA ASN A 103 -4.51 14.91 -7.52
C ASN A 103 -3.53 14.26 -6.54
N TYR A 104 -3.68 14.53 -5.24
CA TYR A 104 -2.90 13.88 -4.18
C TYR A 104 -3.12 12.36 -4.20
N ALA A 105 -4.37 11.89 -4.17
CA ALA A 105 -4.70 10.47 -4.20
C ALA A 105 -4.15 9.79 -5.47
N ALA A 106 -4.22 10.47 -6.62
CA ALA A 106 -3.67 9.94 -7.86
C ALA A 106 -2.14 9.82 -7.82
N ASN A 107 -1.46 10.79 -7.21
CA ASN A 107 0.00 10.78 -7.08
C ASN A 107 0.51 9.70 -6.10
N ASP A 108 -0.28 9.35 -5.09
CA ASP A 108 0.04 8.28 -4.13
C ASP A 108 0.11 6.88 -4.79
N VAL A 109 -0.53 6.68 -5.95
CA VAL A 109 -0.52 5.38 -6.66
C VAL A 109 0.24 5.40 -7.99
N ARG A 110 0.35 6.56 -8.64
CA ARG A 110 0.89 6.72 -10.00
C ARG A 110 2.26 6.08 -10.21
N TYR A 111 3.14 6.17 -9.20
CA TYR A 111 4.53 5.76 -9.30
C TYR A 111 4.81 4.36 -8.76
N LEU A 112 3.83 3.70 -8.12
CA LEU A 112 4.04 2.45 -7.40
C LEU A 112 4.54 1.31 -8.29
N LEU A 113 4.10 1.24 -9.55
CA LEU A 113 4.54 0.18 -10.47
C LEU A 113 6.00 0.35 -10.89
N SER A 114 6.44 1.60 -11.17
CA SER A 114 7.84 1.91 -11.48
C SER A 114 8.74 1.65 -10.27
N VAL A 115 8.32 2.12 -9.09
CA VAL A 115 9.00 1.91 -7.82
C VAL A 115 9.11 0.42 -7.49
N LYS A 116 8.04 -0.38 -7.69
CA LYS A 116 8.08 -1.83 -7.54
C LYS A 116 9.17 -2.46 -8.39
N LYS A 117 9.29 -2.08 -9.67
CA LYS A 117 10.30 -2.63 -10.58
C LYS A 117 11.71 -2.35 -10.05
N LYS A 118 12.02 -1.09 -9.73
CA LYS A 118 13.34 -0.69 -9.22
C LYS A 118 13.68 -1.36 -7.90
N LEU A 119 12.74 -1.42 -6.96
CA LEU A 119 12.94 -2.11 -5.69
C LEU A 119 13.14 -3.61 -5.87
N THR A 120 12.45 -4.24 -6.84
CA THR A 120 12.67 -5.66 -7.15
C THR A 120 14.09 -5.90 -7.67
N GLU A 121 14.59 -5.05 -8.56
CA GLU A 121 15.96 -5.11 -9.06
C GLU A 121 16.99 -4.95 -7.93
N MET A 122 16.77 -3.98 -7.03
CA MET A 122 17.62 -3.79 -5.85
C MET A 122 17.57 -5.00 -4.92
N LEU A 123 16.38 -5.51 -4.58
CA LEU A 123 16.25 -6.68 -3.70
C LEU A 123 16.95 -7.91 -4.25
N LYS A 124 16.89 -8.14 -5.57
CA LYS A 124 17.62 -9.24 -6.22
C LYS A 124 19.12 -9.05 -6.16
N ARG A 125 19.62 -7.83 -6.42
CA ARG A 125 21.05 -7.50 -6.30
C ARG A 125 21.58 -7.73 -4.88
N GLU A 126 20.78 -7.41 -3.87
CA GLU A 126 21.14 -7.58 -2.46
C GLU A 126 20.81 -8.98 -1.90
N GLU A 127 20.36 -9.93 -2.74
CA GLU A 127 19.98 -11.30 -2.33
C GLU A 127 18.90 -11.36 -1.24
N ARG A 128 17.94 -10.42 -1.27
CA ARG A 128 16.84 -10.26 -0.30
C ARG A 128 15.46 -10.39 -0.92
N TRP A 129 15.38 -10.84 -2.18
CA TRP A 129 14.12 -10.92 -2.91
C TRP A 129 13.17 -11.94 -2.30
N GLU A 130 13.67 -13.13 -2.00
CA GLU A 130 12.91 -14.24 -1.42
C GLU A 130 12.37 -13.87 -0.04
N LEU A 131 13.18 -13.20 0.80
CA LEU A 131 12.75 -12.68 2.09
C LEU A 131 11.62 -11.65 1.93
N ALA A 132 11.75 -10.72 0.98
CA ALA A 132 10.71 -9.74 0.73
C ALA A 132 9.39 -10.40 0.30
N GLN A 133 9.45 -11.45 -0.54
CA GLN A 133 8.26 -12.22 -0.93
C GLN A 133 7.58 -12.86 0.28
N GLN A 134 8.33 -13.52 1.16
CA GLN A 134 7.78 -14.09 2.40
C GLN A 134 7.15 -13.02 3.29
N CYS A 135 7.76 -11.83 3.41
CA CYS A 135 7.15 -10.73 4.13
C CYS A 135 5.83 -10.26 3.51
N PHE A 136 5.71 -10.26 2.17
CA PHE A 136 4.47 -9.89 1.50
C PHE A 136 3.37 -10.93 1.72
N GLU A 137 3.72 -12.21 1.66
CA GLU A 137 2.81 -13.35 1.91
C GLU A 137 2.32 -13.39 3.36
N PHE A 138 3.17 -12.99 4.32
CA PHE A 138 2.81 -12.91 5.73
C PHE A 138 1.97 -11.67 6.08
N LEU A 139 1.95 -10.65 5.22
CA LEU A 139 1.28 -9.38 5.52
C LEU A 139 -0.22 -9.53 5.86
N PRO A 140 -1.03 -10.35 5.15
CA PRO A 140 -2.43 -10.59 5.53
C PRO A 140 -2.58 -11.20 6.92
N VAL A 141 -1.67 -12.11 7.32
CA VAL A 141 -1.69 -12.69 8.67
C VAL A 141 -1.42 -11.60 9.71
N PHE A 142 -0.48 -10.70 9.42
CA PHE A 142 -0.19 -9.57 10.31
C PHE A 142 -1.39 -8.61 10.45
N VAL A 143 -2.17 -8.45 9.39
CA VAL A 143 -3.44 -7.71 9.42
C VAL A 143 -4.48 -8.43 10.29
N ASP A 144 -4.60 -9.76 10.19
CA ASP A 144 -5.49 -10.53 11.06
C ASP A 144 -5.14 -10.33 12.54
N LEU A 145 -3.84 -10.37 12.87
CA LEU A 145 -3.35 -10.11 14.22
C LEU A 145 -3.75 -8.71 14.72
N ASP A 146 -3.60 -7.68 13.88
CA ASP A 146 -4.00 -6.31 14.21
C ASP A 146 -5.50 -6.17 14.49
N LEU A 147 -6.33 -6.73 13.62
CA LEU A 147 -7.78 -6.66 13.73
C LEU A 147 -8.30 -7.40 14.98
N LEU A 148 -7.62 -8.49 15.35
CA LEU A 148 -7.88 -9.25 16.58
C LEU A 148 -7.19 -8.65 17.82
N GLN A 149 -6.48 -7.53 17.67
CA GLN A 149 -5.78 -6.81 18.73
C GLN A 149 -4.68 -7.62 19.43
N TYR A 150 -4.12 -8.63 18.76
CA TYR A 150 -2.90 -9.27 19.23
C TYR A 150 -1.72 -8.33 19.05
N LYS A 151 -1.01 -8.06 20.14
CA LYS A 151 0.20 -7.22 20.15
C LYS A 151 1.41 -8.09 20.45
N ASP A 152 2.57 -7.66 19.93
CA ASP A 152 3.88 -8.16 20.33
C ASP A 152 4.02 -9.69 20.26
N VAL A 153 3.35 -10.33 19.28
CA VAL A 153 3.25 -11.79 19.10
C VAL A 153 4.61 -12.49 18.96
N PHE A 154 5.65 -11.73 18.61
CA PHE A 154 7.02 -12.20 18.44
C PHE A 154 7.96 -11.75 19.57
N GLU A 155 7.45 -11.10 20.61
CA GLU A 155 8.19 -10.65 21.79
C GLU A 155 7.97 -11.59 23.00
N HIS A 156 8.82 -11.48 24.03
CA HIS A 156 8.77 -12.31 25.26
C HIS A 156 7.90 -11.68 26.36
#